data_AF-J9EE36-F1
#
_entry.id   AF-J9EE36-F1
#
_cell.length_a   1.000
_cell.length_b   1.000
_cell.length_c   1.000
_cell.angle_alpha   90.00
_cell.angle_beta   90.00
_cell.angle_gamma   90.00
#
_symmetry.space_group_name_H-M   'P 1'
#
loop_
_entity.id
_entity.type
_entity.pdbx_description
1 polymer ?
#
loop_
_entity_poly.entity_id
_entity_poly.type
_entity_poly.pdbx_seq_one_letter_code
_entity_poly.pdbx_strand_id
1 'polypeptide(L)' 'MAFCALIHRFVPDSFDFDKLNPRNRQENLELAFRVAEQNGIVPLLEVDDMLLMGDRPDWKCIFTYVQSFYKAFKDQL' A
#
# COMPACT_ATOMS: atom_id res chain seq x y z
N MET A 1 -2.73 5.78 -4.56
CA MET A 1 -3.99 5.01 -4.74
C MET A 1 -3.78 3.51 -4.91
N ALA A 2 -2.82 3.04 -5.72
CA ALA A 2 -2.72 1.60 -6.00
C ALA A 2 -2.65 0.69 -4.76
N PHE A 3 -1.81 1.03 -3.76
CA PHE A 3 -1.75 0.25 -2.51
C PHE A 3 -3.06 0.29 -1.70
N CYS A 4 -3.72 1.44 -1.62
CA CYS A 4 -5.04 1.54 -0.98
C CYS A 4 -6.07 0.63 -1.67
N ALA A 5 -6.07 0.60 -3.00
CA ALA A 5 -6.99 -0.23 -3.77
C ALA A 5 -6.71 -1.72 -3.56
N LEU A 6 -5.42 -2.08 -3.51
CA LEU A 6 -4.98 -3.45 -3.21
C LEU A 6 -5.47 -3.89 -1.84
N ILE A 7 -5.28 -3.07 -0.79
CA ILE A 7 -5.75 -3.39 0.55
C ILE A 7 -7.28 -3.49 0.60
N HIS A 8 -7.99 -2.50 0.05
CA HIS A 8 -9.47 -2.50 0.05
C HIS A 8 -10.06 -3.73 -0.63
N ARG A 9 -9.36 -4.33 -1.60
CA ARG A 9 -9.78 -5.59 -2.23
C ARG A 9 -9.78 -6.78 -1.27
N PHE A 10 -8.83 -6.86 -0.33
CA PHE A 10 -8.69 -7.98 0.60
C PHE A 10 -9.28 -7.70 1.99
N VAL A 11 -9.23 -6.44 2.43
CA VAL A 11 -9.70 -5.96 3.72
C VAL A 11 -10.55 -4.69 3.52
N PRO A 12 -11.78 -4.83 2.99
CA PRO A 12 -12.60 -3.69 2.59
C PRO A 12 -12.97 -2.76 3.75
N ASP A 13 -13.07 -3.31 4.97
CA ASP A 13 -13.48 -2.59 6.16
C ASP A 13 -12.35 -1.82 6.86
N SER A 14 -11.12 -1.86 6.31
CA SER A 14 -9.95 -1.22 6.92
C SER A 14 -9.96 0.30 6.87
N PHE A 15 -10.58 0.89 5.84
CA PHE A 15 -10.80 2.33 5.68
C PHE A 15 -11.80 2.61 4.56
N ASP A 16 -12.38 3.81 4.57
CA ASP A 16 -13.32 4.27 3.54
C ASP A 16 -12.55 4.68 2.27
N PHE A 17 -12.48 3.77 1.30
CA PHE A 17 -11.75 3.96 0.05
C PHE A 17 -12.36 5.08 -0.82
N ASP A 18 -13.68 5.27 -0.79
CA ASP A 18 -14.37 6.24 -1.65
C ASP A 18 -14.11 7.69 -1.23
N LYS A 19 -13.66 7.91 0.01
CA LYS A 19 -13.25 9.23 0.51
C LYS A 19 -11.82 9.61 0.13
N LEU A 20 -11.03 8.70 -0.45
CA LEU A 20 -9.64 8.97 -0.78
C LEU A 20 -9.52 9.86 -2.02
N ASN A 21 -8.63 10.85 -1.95
CA ASN A 21 -8.32 11.73 -3.06
C ASN A 21 -7.02 11.28 -3.76
N PRO A 22 -7.02 10.94 -5.06
CA PRO A 22 -5.81 10.55 -5.78
C PRO A 22 -4.70 11.60 -5.78
N ARG A 23 -5.03 12.88 -5.56
CA ARG A 23 -4.06 13.99 -5.47
C ARG A 23 -3.27 13.97 -4.16
N ASN A 24 -3.80 13.37 -3.10
CA ASN A 24 -3.15 13.30 -1.78
C ASN A 24 -2.19 12.10 -1.73
N ARG A 25 -1.15 12.10 -2.57
CA ARG A 25 -0.23 10.96 -2.73
C ARG A 25 0.37 10.50 -1.39
N GLN A 26 0.87 11.44 -0.60
CA GLN A 26 1.51 11.18 0.69
C GLN A 26 0.55 10.50 1.67
N GLU A 27 -0.59 11.14 1.96
CA GLU A 27 -1.60 10.61 2.89
C GLU A 27 -2.09 9.20 2.47
N ASN A 28 -2.27 8.97 1.17
CA ASN A 28 -2.68 7.67 0.66
C ASN A 28 -1.60 6.59 0.89
N LEU A 29 -0.32 6.93 0.72
CA LEU A 29 0.79 6.00 0.95
C LEU A 29 0.93 5.71 2.44
N GLU A 30 0.92 6.74 3.29
CA GLU A 30 0.97 6.59 4.76
C GLU A 30 -0.18 5.73 5.28
N LEU A 31 -1.41 5.99 4.82
CA LEU A 31 -2.57 5.19 5.17
C LEU A 31 -2.38 3.73 4.76
N ALA A 32 -1.99 3.48 3.50
CA ALA A 32 -1.83 2.13 2.99
C ALA A 32 -0.74 1.36 3.75
N PHE A 33 0.42 1.96 3.99
CA PHE A 33 1.55 1.28 4.62
C PHE A 33 1.26 1.01 6.10
N ARG A 34 0.63 1.95 6.81
CA ARG A 34 0.17 1.73 8.20
C ARG A 34 -0.83 0.58 8.30
N VAL A 35 -1.81 0.51 7.40
CA VAL A 35 -2.81 -0.57 7.40
C VAL A 35 -2.15 -1.90 7.03
N ALA A 36 -1.20 -1.90 6.10
CA ALA A 36 -0.43 -3.09 5.75
C ALA A 36 0.33 -3.64 6.97
N GLU A 37 1.01 -2.78 7.72
CA GLU A 37 1.75 -3.14 8.93
C GLU A 37 0.84 -3.72 10.01
N GLN A 38 -0.35 -3.13 10.21
CA GLN A 38 -1.37 -3.68 11.13
C GLN A 38 -1.85 -5.09 10.73
N ASN A 39 -1.72 -5.44 9.45
CA ASN A 39 -2.02 -6.77 8.92
C ASN A 39 -0.78 -7.68 8.83
N GLY A 40 0.33 -7.31 9.47
CA GLY A 40 1.55 -8.11 9.56
C GLY A 40 2.46 -8.03 8.34
N ILE A 41 2.24 -7.06 7.43
CA ILE A 41 3.11 -6.83 6.28
C ILE A 41 4.25 -5.91 6.68
N VAL A 42 5.48 -6.41 6.64
CA VAL A 42 6.68 -5.62 6.93
C VAL A 42 6.83 -4.50 5.89
N PRO A 43 7.00 -3.23 6.30
CA PRO A 43 7.23 -2.13 5.36
C PRO A 43 8.56 -2.32 4.64
N LEU A 44 8.51 -2.32 3.29
CA LEU A 44 9.71 -2.40 2.43
C LEU A 44 9.96 -1.10 1.66
N LEU A 45 9.04 -0.14 1.76
CA LEU A 45 9.09 1.14 1.07
C LEU A 45 8.80 2.24 2.09
N GLU A 46 9.56 3.32 2.01
CA GLU A 46 9.29 4.55 2.75
C GLU A 46 8.42 5.49 1.91
N VAL A 47 7.56 6.26 2.59
CA VAL A 47 6.68 7.22 1.92
C VAL A 47 7.48 8.30 1.20
N ASP A 48 8.50 8.85 1.86
CA ASP A 48 9.33 9.92 1.30
C ASP A 48 10.09 9.46 0.04
N ASP A 49 10.60 8.23 0.03
CA ASP A 49 11.27 7.64 -1.13
C ASP A 49 10.29 7.49 -2.31
N MET A 50 9.07 7.04 -2.03
CA MET A 50 8.01 6.90 -3.04
C MET A 50 7.55 8.24 -3.61
N LEU A 51 7.58 9.30 -2.81
CA LEU A 51 7.29 10.67 -3.25
C LEU A 51 8.45 11.22 -4.09
N LEU A 52 9.70 11.01 -3.65
CA LEU A 52 10.90 11.45 -4.36
C LEU A 52 11.06 10.76 -5.71
N MET A 53 10.78 9.45 -5.78
CA MET A 53 10.82 8.67 -7.02
C MET A 53 9.74 9.06 -8.03
N GLY A 54 8.66 9.70 -7.58
CA GLY A 54 7.59 10.21 -8.43
C GLY A 54 6.98 9.11 -9.31
N ASP A 55 7.20 9.20 -10.62
CA ASP A 55 6.62 8.28 -11.62
C ASP A 55 7.61 7.18 -12.06
N ARG A 56 8.79 7.11 -11.45
CA ARG A 56 9.83 6.13 -11.79
C ARG A 56 10.37 5.40 -10.55
N PRO A 57 9.51 4.71 -9.79
CA PRO A 57 10.00 3.88 -8.69
C PRO A 57 10.78 2.66 -9.20
N ASP A 58 11.66 2.12 -8.35
CA ASP A 58 12.34 0.85 -8.66
C ASP A 58 11.31 -0.29 -8.70
N TRP A 59 11.10 -0.85 -9.88
CA TRP A 59 10.09 -1.88 -10.11
C TRP A 59 10.33 -3.15 -9.29
N LYS A 60 11.58 -3.48 -8.93
CA LYS A 60 11.88 -4.66 -8.09
C LYS A 60 11.43 -4.44 -6.66
N CYS A 61 11.66 -3.25 -6.11
CA CYS A 61 11.20 -2.87 -4.78
C CYS A 61 9.67 -2.89 -4.72
N ILE A 62 8.99 -2.28 -5.70
CA ILE A 62 7.52 -2.31 -5.81
C ILE A 62 7.02 -3.74 -5.92
N PHE A 63 7.61 -4.55 -6.81
CA PHE A 63 7.19 -5.93 -7.03
C PHE A 63 7.32 -6.77 -5.76
N THR A 64 8.47 -6.67 -5.07
CA THR A 64 8.72 -7.39 -3.81
C THR A 64 7.70 -7.01 -2.76
N TYR A 65 7.37 -5.72 -2.64
CA TYR A 65 6.39 -5.27 -1.66
C TYR A 65 4.98 -5.75 -1.99
N VAL A 66 4.55 -5.67 -3.26
CA VAL A 66 3.25 -6.22 -3.71
C VAL A 66 3.16 -7.74 -3.47
N GLN A 67 4.26 -8.48 -3.62
CA GLN A 67 4.29 -9.90 -3.26
C GLN A 67 4.04 -10.13 -1.76
N SER A 68 4.59 -9.27 -0.88
CA SER A 68 4.33 -9.33 0.56
C SER A 68 2.85 -9.11 0.89
N PHE A 69 2.17 -8.17 0.21
CA PHE A 69 0.72 -7.99 0.33
C PHE A 69 -0.04 -9.26 -0.05
N TYR A 70 0.28 -9.83 -1.21
CA TYR A 70 -0.41 -11.03 -1.70
C TYR A 70 -0.22 -12.22 -0.76
N LYS A 71 1.00 -12.41 -0.23
CA LYS A 71 1.28 -13.48 0.73
C LYS A 71 0.46 -13.29 2.01
N ALA A 72 0.53 -12.10 2.62
CA ALA A 72 -0.15 -11.84 3.88
C ALA A 72 -1.68 -11.98 3.78
N PHE A 73 -2.29 -11.47 2.69
CA PHE A 73 -3.74 -11.52 2.53
C PHE A 73 -4.26 -12.85 1.97
N LYS A 74 -3.46 -13.60 1.21
CA LYS A 74 -3.84 -14.94 0.76
C LYS A 74 -3.93 -15.92 1.93
N ASP A 75 -3.07 -15.78 2.93
CA ASP A 75 -3.06 -16.66 4.11
C ASP A 75 -4.24 -16.38 5.07
N GLN A 76 -5.03 -15.32 4.83
CA GLN A 76 -6.24 -14.96 5.59
C GLN A 76 -7.56 -15.45 4.96
N LEU A 77 -7.51 -16.05 3.75
CA LEU A 77 -8.62 -16.70 3.06
C LEU A 77 -8.63 -18.21 3.32
#